data_AF-A0A942NN64-F1
#
_entry.id   AF-A0A942NN64-F1
#
_cell.length_a   1.000
_cell.length_b   1.000
_cell.length_c   1.000
_cell.angle_alpha   90.00
_cell.angle_beta   90.00
_cell.angle_gamma   90.00
#
_symmetry.space_group_name_H-M   'P 1'
#
loop_
_entity.id
_entity.type
_entity.pdbx_description
1 polymer ?
#
loop_
_entity_poly.entity_id
_entity_poly.type
_entity_poly.pdbx_seq_one_letter_code
_entity_poly.pdbx_strand_id
1 'polypeptide(L)'
;MIIKLFEIVRIAGVTLAFFLGYQTGYAGTEYDPVAQLHLMIPMTIFFIAGLSGIEGLFFGDEAARSKGFESGSNYQRQSAIALLSYTVISILIWALNWGLKAELTVFFCFMFFFFFSAVNHSVQAIANRNFKFTNVNRPFLVILLIAGFYSPVVAVLKLL
;
A
#
# COMPACT_ATOMS: atom_id res chain seq x y z
N MET A 1 -9.21 19.62 3.41
CA MET A 1 -9.86 18.72 4.39
C MET A 1 -9.93 17.30 3.87
N ILE A 2 -10.42 17.09 2.64
CA ILE A 2 -10.58 15.75 2.05
C ILE A 2 -9.28 14.95 1.90
N ILE A 3 -8.18 15.57 1.45
CA ILE A 3 -6.87 14.89 1.33
C ILE A 3 -6.39 14.33 2.69
N LYS A 4 -6.54 15.11 3.76
CA LYS A 4 -6.20 14.65 5.12
C LYS A 4 -7.08 13.49 5.58
N LEU A 5 -8.36 13.48 5.20
CA LEU A 5 -9.25 12.37 5.49
C LEU A 5 -8.77 11.09 4.79
N PHE A 6 -8.42 11.16 3.51
CA PHE A 6 -7.82 10.03 2.79
C PHE A 6 -6.54 9.52 3.47
N GLU A 7 -5.67 10.40 3.95
CA GLU A 7 -4.47 10.01 4.71
C GLU A 7 -4.81 9.29 6.02
N ILE A 8 -5.76 9.80 6.80
CA ILE A 8 -6.19 9.18 8.06
C ILE A 8 -6.82 7.81 7.80
N VAL A 9 -7.72 7.71 6.83
CA VAL A 9 -8.39 6.45 6.47
C VAL A 9 -7.37 5.43 5.95
N ARG A 10 -6.36 5.86 5.18
CA ARG A 10 -5.25 5.00 4.75
C ARG A 10 -4.51 4.40 5.94
N ILE A 11 -4.10 5.24 6.90
CA ILE A 11 -3.36 4.77 8.09
C ILE A 11 -4.24 3.85 8.94
N ALA A 12 -5.44 4.29 9.30
CA ALA A 12 -6.36 3.52 10.13
C ALA A 12 -6.75 2.18 9.48
N GLY A 13 -6.98 2.17 8.17
CA GLY A 13 -7.30 0.97 7.41
C GLY A 13 -6.15 -0.03 7.35
N VAL A 14 -4.91 0.44 7.16
CA VAL A 14 -3.73 -0.42 7.25
C VAL A 14 -3.55 -0.95 8.66
N THR A 15 -3.69 -0.12 9.70
CA THR A 15 -3.66 -0.58 11.09
C THR A 15 -4.70 -1.66 11.36
N LEU A 16 -5.92 -1.49 10.84
CA LEU A 16 -6.98 -2.49 10.94
C LEU A 16 -6.63 -3.79 10.20
N ALA A 17 -6.08 -3.70 8.98
CA ALA A 17 -5.64 -4.86 8.20
C ALA A 17 -4.60 -5.67 8.98
N PHE A 18 -3.64 -4.98 9.61
CA PHE A 18 -2.64 -5.61 10.47
C PHE A 18 -3.24 -6.24 11.72
N PHE A 19 -4.10 -5.51 12.44
CA PHE A 19 -4.75 -6.02 13.64
C PHE A 19 -5.53 -7.30 13.35
N LEU A 20 -6.41 -7.28 12.34
CA LEU A 20 -7.21 -8.45 11.97
C LEU A 20 -6.35 -9.57 11.39
N GLY A 21 -5.29 -9.23 10.66
CA GLY A 21 -4.36 -10.20 10.10
C GLY A 21 -3.64 -11.00 11.17
N TYR A 22 -3.06 -10.32 12.15
CA TYR A 22 -2.42 -10.97 13.29
C TYR A 22 -3.43 -11.73 14.16
N GLN A 23 -4.64 -11.18 14.35
CA GLN A 23 -5.70 -11.92 15.03
C GLN A 23 -6.05 -13.22 14.30
N THR A 24 -6.10 -13.18 12.96
CA THR A 24 -6.42 -14.35 12.13
C THR A 24 -5.29 -15.37 12.15
N GLY A 25 -4.04 -14.94 11.98
CA GLY A 25 -2.88 -15.85 11.96
C GLY A 25 -2.64 -16.58 13.29
N TYR A 26 -3.04 -15.98 14.41
CA TYR A 26 -2.87 -16.54 15.76
C TYR A 26 -4.18 -17.01 16.40
N ALA A 27 -5.26 -17.18 15.63
CA ALA A 27 -6.55 -17.63 16.16
C ALA A 27 -6.54 -19.11 16.61
N GLY A 28 -5.64 -19.92 16.05
CA GLY A 28 -5.53 -21.35 16.35
C GLY A 28 -4.47 -21.69 17.41
N THR A 29 -4.24 -22.99 17.61
CA THR A 29 -3.15 -23.50 18.47
C THR A 29 -1.77 -23.35 17.83
N GLU A 30 -1.74 -23.31 16.49
CA GLU A 30 -0.53 -23.11 15.70
C GLU A 30 -0.66 -21.82 14.89
N TYR A 31 0.49 -21.20 14.60
CA TYR A 31 0.55 -19.99 13.81
C TYR A 31 0.29 -20.30 12.33
N ASP A 32 -0.74 -19.67 11.75
CA ASP A 32 -1.09 -19.77 10.33
C ASP A 32 -0.71 -18.50 9.56
N PRO A 33 0.50 -18.44 8.98
CA PRO A 33 0.95 -17.28 8.20
C PRO A 33 0.21 -17.16 6.86
N VAL A 34 -0.39 -18.24 6.35
CA VAL A 34 -1.12 -18.23 5.07
C VAL A 34 -2.45 -17.51 5.26
N ALA A 35 -3.23 -17.89 6.29
CA ALA A 35 -4.48 -17.21 6.63
C ALA A 35 -4.25 -15.73 6.98
N GLN A 36 -3.16 -15.42 7.69
CA GLN A 36 -2.76 -14.04 7.97
C GLN A 36 -2.55 -13.24 6.68
N LEU A 37 -1.74 -13.74 5.74
CA LEU A 37 -1.46 -13.01 4.49
C LEU A 37 -2.67 -12.93 3.56
N HIS A 38 -3.46 -14.00 3.48
CA HIS A 38 -4.69 -14.07 2.70
C HIS A 38 -5.65 -12.93 3.06
N LEU A 39 -5.69 -12.52 4.34
CA LEU A 39 -6.45 -11.36 4.80
C LEU A 39 -5.68 -10.03 4.64
N MET A 40 -4.43 -9.97 5.10
CA MET A 40 -3.67 -8.73 5.20
C MET A 40 -3.37 -8.09 3.85
N ILE A 41 -3.01 -8.88 2.84
CA ILE A 41 -2.59 -8.41 1.52
C ILE A 41 -3.71 -7.60 0.85
N PRO A 42 -4.91 -8.17 0.59
CA PRO A 42 -5.96 -7.43 -0.12
C PRO A 42 -6.46 -6.23 0.66
N MET A 43 -6.59 -6.32 1.98
CA MET A 43 -7.00 -5.17 2.80
C MET A 43 -5.98 -4.03 2.74
N THR A 44 -4.69 -4.35 2.84
CA THR A 44 -3.63 -3.33 2.82
C THR A 44 -3.54 -2.67 1.45
N ILE A 45 -3.57 -3.45 0.36
CA ILE A 45 -3.54 -2.90 -1.00
C ILE A 45 -4.79 -2.04 -1.23
N PHE A 46 -5.98 -2.48 -0.80
CA PHE A 46 -7.20 -1.70 -0.92
C PHE A 46 -7.10 -0.35 -0.22
N PHE A 47 -6.73 -0.33 1.06
CA PHE A 47 -6.63 0.93 1.80
C PHE A 47 -5.55 1.82 1.20
N ILE A 48 -4.37 1.29 0.87
CA ILE A 48 -3.29 2.13 0.38
C ILE A 48 -3.50 2.53 -1.09
N ALA A 49 -3.50 1.56 -1.99
CA ALA A 49 -3.51 1.79 -3.42
C ALA A 49 -4.89 2.23 -3.91
N GLY A 50 -5.96 1.62 -3.38
CA GLY A 50 -7.33 1.94 -3.78
C GLY A 50 -7.68 3.38 -3.46
N LEU A 51 -7.47 3.78 -2.20
CA LEU A 51 -7.74 5.16 -1.78
C LEU A 51 -6.81 6.17 -2.45
N SER A 52 -5.52 5.84 -2.62
CA SER A 52 -4.58 6.74 -3.33
C SER A 52 -4.95 6.91 -4.81
N GLY A 53 -5.47 5.86 -5.45
CA GLY A 53 -5.92 5.88 -6.83
C GLY A 53 -7.21 6.69 -7.02
N ILE A 54 -8.20 6.52 -6.13
CA ILE A 54 -9.41 7.36 -6.09
C ILE A 54 -9.01 8.83 -5.86
N GLU A 55 -8.16 9.09 -4.85
CA GLU A 55 -7.64 10.42 -4.57
C GLU A 55 -6.96 11.05 -5.81
N GLY A 56 -6.11 10.28 -6.50
CA GLY A 56 -5.37 10.77 -7.67
C GLY A 56 -6.24 11.05 -8.90
N LEU A 57 -7.37 10.35 -9.06
CA LEU A 57 -8.31 10.56 -10.16
C LEU A 57 -9.27 11.72 -9.91
N PHE A 58 -9.82 11.83 -8.71
CA PHE A 58 -10.89 12.79 -8.40
C PHE A 58 -10.40 14.07 -7.72
N PHE A 59 -9.28 14.01 -6.97
CA PHE A 59 -8.71 15.11 -6.20
C PHE A 59 -7.24 15.34 -6.55
N GLY A 60 -6.92 15.05 -7.80
CA GLY A 60 -5.55 14.99 -8.29
C GLY A 60 -4.78 16.30 -8.11
N ASP A 61 -5.45 17.43 -8.34
CA ASP A 61 -4.81 18.74 -8.26
C ASP A 61 -4.50 19.15 -6.81
N GLU A 62 -5.40 18.87 -5.88
CA GLU A 62 -5.18 19.05 -4.45
C GLU A 62 -4.08 18.11 -3.95
N ALA A 63 -4.09 16.85 -4.39
CA ALA A 63 -3.10 15.85 -4.03
C ALA A 63 -1.70 16.23 -4.52
N ALA A 64 -1.56 16.69 -5.77
CA ALA A 64 -0.29 17.15 -6.34
C ALA A 64 0.24 18.37 -5.59
N ARG A 65 -0.60 19.39 -5.35
CA ARG A 65 -0.23 20.59 -4.57
C ARG A 65 0.22 20.27 -3.15
N SER A 66 -0.40 19.29 -2.49
CA SER A 66 0.01 18.85 -1.15
C SER A 66 1.43 18.26 -1.11
N LYS A 67 1.83 17.58 -2.18
CA LYS A 67 3.15 16.96 -2.36
C LYS A 67 4.18 17.90 -3.00
N GLY A 68 3.75 19.07 -3.46
CA GLY A 68 4.59 20.01 -4.20
C GLY A 68 4.96 19.49 -5.59
N PHE A 69 4.09 18.70 -6.21
CA PHE A 69 4.26 18.17 -7.58
C PHE A 69 3.43 18.97 -8.59
N GLU A 70 3.72 18.76 -9.87
CA GLU A 70 2.93 19.28 -10.98
C GLU A 70 1.50 18.71 -10.96
N SER A 71 0.54 19.58 -11.26
CA SER A 71 -0.90 19.29 -11.27
C SER A 71 -1.39 18.95 -12.68
N GLY A 72 -2.38 18.07 -12.80
CA GLY A 72 -3.05 17.81 -14.09
C GLY A 72 -2.22 17.04 -15.13
N SER A 73 -1.07 16.47 -14.74
CA SER A 73 -0.20 15.73 -15.68
C SER A 73 -0.78 14.36 -16.06
N ASN A 74 -0.49 13.91 -17.29
CA ASN A 74 -0.85 12.56 -17.74
C ASN A 74 -0.23 11.48 -16.86
N TYR A 75 0.99 11.73 -16.37
CA TYR A 75 1.68 10.84 -15.44
C TYR A 75 0.89 10.63 -14.14
N GLN A 76 0.34 11.70 -13.57
CA GLN A 76 -0.46 11.63 -12.35
C GLN A 76 -1.68 10.72 -12.53
N ARG A 77 -2.41 10.87 -13.64
CA ARG A 77 -3.57 10.02 -13.97
C ARG A 77 -3.18 8.58 -14.19
N GLN A 78 -2.10 8.32 -14.94
CA GLN A 78 -1.58 6.97 -15.16
C GLN A 78 -1.17 6.29 -13.85
N SER A 79 -0.48 7.02 -12.96
CA SER A 79 -0.09 6.52 -11.64
C SER A 79 -1.31 6.17 -10.79
N ALA A 80 -2.35 7.00 -10.80
CA ALA A 80 -3.61 6.73 -10.10
C ALA A 80 -4.31 5.47 -10.62
N ILE A 81 -4.35 5.28 -11.95
CA ILE A 81 -4.91 4.08 -12.58
C ILE A 81 -4.09 2.82 -12.23
N ALA A 82 -2.76 2.92 -12.23
CA ALA A 82 -1.90 1.81 -11.82
C ALA A 82 -2.11 1.40 -10.35
N LEU A 83 -2.36 2.36 -9.46
CA LEU A 83 -2.70 2.06 -8.07
C LEU A 83 -4.07 1.37 -7.94
N LEU A 84 -5.06 1.80 -8.73
CA LEU A 84 -6.36 1.12 -8.77
C LEU A 84 -6.26 -0.29 -9.34
N SER A 85 -5.39 -0.53 -10.33
CA SER A 85 -5.24 -1.87 -10.91
C SER A 85 -4.70 -2.87 -9.87
N TYR A 86 -3.73 -2.49 -9.02
CA TYR A 86 -3.30 -3.35 -7.91
C TYR A 86 -4.47 -3.70 -6.98
N THR A 87 -5.33 -2.74 -6.68
CA THR A 87 -6.50 -2.97 -5.81
C THR A 87 -7.50 -3.93 -6.44
N VAL A 88 -7.87 -3.69 -7.69
CA VAL A 88 -8.82 -4.55 -8.42
C VAL A 88 -8.28 -5.98 -8.52
N ILE A 89 -7.03 -6.14 -8.95
CA ILE A 89 -6.41 -7.46 -9.10
C ILE A 89 -6.27 -8.16 -7.74
N SER A 90 -5.89 -7.45 -6.69
CA SER A 90 -5.78 -8.05 -5.36
C SER A 90 -7.13 -8.51 -4.80
N ILE A 91 -8.20 -7.74 -5.03
CA ILE A 91 -9.56 -8.15 -4.63
C ILE A 91 -10.03 -9.36 -5.44
N LEU A 92 -9.75 -9.38 -6.76
CA LEU A 92 -10.12 -10.52 -7.61
C LEU A 92 -9.40 -11.80 -7.19
N ILE A 93 -8.09 -11.74 -6.94
CA ILE A 93 -7.30 -12.87 -6.45
C ILE A 93 -7.89 -13.43 -5.16
N TRP A 94 -8.21 -12.54 -4.21
CA TRP A 94 -8.79 -12.91 -2.92
C TRP A 94 -10.20 -13.51 -3.08
N ALA A 95 -11.10 -12.81 -3.76
CA ALA A 95 -12.50 -13.21 -3.91
C ALA A 95 -12.68 -14.51 -4.71
N LEU A 96 -11.81 -14.76 -5.69
CA LEU A 96 -11.84 -15.95 -6.54
C LEU A 96 -10.90 -17.06 -6.04
N ASN A 97 -10.24 -16.89 -4.89
CA ASN A 97 -9.32 -17.85 -4.30
C ASN A 97 -8.26 -18.38 -5.27
N TRP A 98 -7.60 -17.49 -6.03
CA TRP A 98 -6.51 -17.88 -6.94
C TRP A 98 -5.27 -18.41 -6.23
N GLY A 99 -5.23 -18.29 -4.90
CA GLY A 99 -4.25 -18.93 -4.02
C GLY A 99 -3.04 -18.06 -3.71
N LEU A 100 -2.27 -18.52 -2.72
CA LEU A 100 -1.20 -17.77 -2.07
C LEU A 100 -0.10 -17.25 -3.02
N LYS A 101 0.27 -18.02 -4.05
CA LYS A 101 1.29 -17.59 -5.02
C LYS A 101 0.84 -16.37 -5.83
N ALA A 102 -0.44 -16.30 -6.19
CA ALA A 102 -1.01 -15.14 -6.88
C ALA A 102 -1.07 -13.93 -5.95
N GLU A 103 -1.46 -14.12 -4.70
CA GLU A 103 -1.49 -13.08 -3.66
C GLU A 103 -0.11 -12.48 -3.41
N LEU A 104 0.90 -13.33 -3.25
CA LEU A 104 2.29 -12.90 -3.10
C LEU A 104 2.79 -12.14 -4.33
N THR A 105 2.40 -12.56 -5.53
CA THR A 105 2.81 -11.89 -6.76
C THR A 105 2.27 -10.47 -6.82
N VAL A 106 0.95 -10.28 -6.63
CA VAL A 106 0.37 -8.92 -6.63
C VAL A 106 0.91 -8.09 -5.45
N PHE A 107 1.11 -8.71 -4.29
CA PHE A 107 1.72 -8.08 -3.13
C PHE A 107 3.14 -7.58 -3.42
N PHE A 108 4.01 -8.41 -3.99
CA PHE A 108 5.37 -7.99 -4.32
C PHE A 108 5.37 -6.90 -5.39
N CYS A 109 4.56 -7.02 -6.45
CA CYS A 109 4.43 -5.94 -7.43
C CYS A 109 4.02 -4.61 -6.77
N PHE A 110 3.04 -4.64 -5.85
CA PHE A 110 2.63 -3.49 -5.07
C PHE A 110 3.75 -2.96 -4.17
N MET A 111 4.44 -3.82 -3.44
CA MET A 111 5.53 -3.43 -2.52
C MET A 111 6.71 -2.81 -3.28
N PHE A 112 7.08 -3.34 -4.45
CA PHE A 112 8.09 -2.73 -5.31
C PHE A 112 7.67 -1.36 -5.82
N PHE A 113 6.43 -1.23 -6.30
CA PHE A 113 5.89 0.08 -6.69
C PHE A 113 5.99 1.08 -5.53
N PHE A 114 5.59 0.66 -4.32
CA PHE A 114 5.61 1.52 -3.13
C PHE A 114 7.02 1.85 -2.65
N PHE A 115 7.95 0.92 -2.77
CA PHE A 115 9.37 1.14 -2.52
C PHE A 115 9.95 2.19 -3.46
N PHE A 116 9.75 2.05 -4.78
CA PHE A 116 10.21 3.06 -5.74
C PHE A 116 9.49 4.40 -5.57
N SER A 117 8.22 4.40 -5.16
CA SER A 117 7.50 5.61 -4.75
C SER A 117 8.21 6.30 -3.57
N ALA A 118 8.60 5.55 -2.53
CA ALA A 118 9.37 6.08 -1.41
C ALA A 118 10.72 6.65 -1.85
N VAL A 119 11.45 5.97 -2.74
CA VAL A 119 12.70 6.48 -3.31
C VAL A 119 12.46 7.81 -4.03
N ASN A 120 11.43 7.92 -4.85
CA ASN A 120 11.08 9.17 -5.53
C ASN A 120 10.78 10.29 -4.52
N HIS A 121 10.03 10.01 -3.45
CA HIS A 121 9.76 10.98 -2.39
C HIS A 121 11.04 11.40 -1.63
N SER A 122 11.96 10.48 -1.37
CA SER A 122 13.28 10.79 -0.80
C SER A 122 14.09 11.72 -1.70
N VAL A 123 14.12 11.44 -3.02
CA VAL A 123 14.80 12.31 -4.00
C VAL A 123 14.18 13.70 -4.00
N GLN A 124 12.85 13.81 -3.95
CA GLN A 124 12.16 15.09 -3.88
C GLN A 124 12.53 15.87 -2.61
N ALA A 125 12.56 15.20 -1.45
CA ALA A 125 12.94 15.84 -0.19
C ALA A 125 14.40 16.30 -0.18
N ILE A 126 15.33 15.46 -0.63
CA ILE A 126 16.77 15.69 -0.48
C ILE A 126 17.33 16.51 -1.65
N ALA A 127 17.19 16.02 -2.88
CA ALA A 127 17.79 16.63 -4.06
C ALA A 127 17.04 17.90 -4.49
N ASN A 128 15.72 17.84 -4.51
CA ASN A 128 14.87 18.96 -4.97
C ASN A 128 14.47 19.90 -3.82
N ARG A 129 14.92 19.64 -2.60
CA ARG A 129 14.61 20.43 -1.39
C ARG A 129 13.11 20.62 -1.14
N ASN A 130 12.29 19.67 -1.61
CA ASN A 130 10.85 19.69 -1.45
C ASN A 130 10.46 18.99 -0.14
N PHE A 131 10.60 19.71 0.97
CA PHE A 131 10.36 19.21 2.33
C PHE A 131 8.88 19.16 2.74
N LYS A 132 7.95 19.06 1.79
CA LYS A 132 6.55 18.78 2.12
C LYS A 132 6.47 17.51 2.97
N PHE A 133 5.62 17.53 3.99
CA PHE A 133 5.53 16.45 4.99
C PHE A 133 5.41 15.05 4.35
N THR A 134 4.63 14.93 3.28
CA THR A 134 4.47 13.67 2.55
C THR A 134 5.77 13.16 1.92
N ASN A 135 6.64 14.04 1.43
CA ASN A 135 7.93 13.62 0.84
C ASN A 135 8.90 13.12 1.92
N VAL A 136 8.85 13.72 3.10
CA VAL A 136 9.67 13.33 4.24
C VAL A 136 9.14 12.07 4.92
N ASN A 137 7.81 11.95 5.11
CA ASN A 137 7.22 10.85 5.87
C ASN A 137 7.13 9.54 5.09
N ARG A 138 7.01 9.60 3.76
CA ARG A 138 6.70 8.44 2.92
C ARG A 138 7.75 7.34 3.05
N PRO A 139 9.06 7.62 3.01
CA PRO A 139 10.09 6.59 3.18
C PRO A 139 9.97 5.82 4.49
N PHE A 140 9.70 6.52 5.61
CA PHE A 140 9.53 5.89 6.91
C PHE A 140 8.28 5.00 6.96
N LEU A 141 7.16 5.47 6.41
CA LEU A 141 5.93 4.67 6.36
C LEU A 141 6.09 3.41 5.51
N VAL A 142 6.85 3.47 4.40
CA VAL A 142 7.13 2.29 3.57
C VAL A 142 8.04 1.30 4.31
N ILE A 143 9.05 1.79 5.04
CA ILE A 143 9.90 0.92 5.88
C ILE A 143 9.06 0.21 6.96
N LEU A 144 8.17 0.94 7.64
CA LEU A 144 7.27 0.37 8.63
C LEU A 144 6.33 -0.68 8.02
N LEU A 145 5.81 -0.41 6.81
CA LEU A 145 4.98 -1.36 6.08
C LEU A 145 5.76 -2.65 5.76
N ILE A 146 6.98 -2.53 5.23
CA ILE A 146 7.86 -3.68 4.95
C ILE A 146 8.13 -4.47 6.23
N ALA A 147 8.50 -3.78 7.31
CA ALA A 147 8.77 -4.41 8.60
C ALA A 147 7.55 -5.18 9.13
N GLY A 148 6.36 -4.61 8.97
CA GLY A 148 5.11 -5.25 9.38
C GLY A 148 4.82 -6.55 8.62
N PHE A 149 5.09 -6.61 7.31
CA PHE A 149 4.89 -7.83 6.52
C PHE A 149 6.04 -8.84 6.64
N TYR A 150 7.19 -8.43 7.18
CA TYR A 150 8.39 -9.25 7.16
C TYR A 150 8.20 -10.66 7.75
N SER A 151 7.65 -10.74 8.97
CA SER A 151 7.47 -12.01 9.67
C SER A 151 6.53 -12.99 8.94
N PRO A 152 5.27 -12.62 8.58
CA PRO A 152 4.37 -13.53 7.89
C PRO A 152 4.85 -13.90 6.48
N VAL A 153 5.47 -12.97 5.75
CA VAL A 153 6.02 -13.26 4.41
C VAL A 153 7.17 -14.27 4.50
N VAL A 154 8.13 -14.07 5.40
CA VAL A 154 9.24 -15.02 5.59
C VAL A 154 8.73 -16.39 6.03
N ALA A 155 7.71 -16.43 6.89
CA ALA A 155 7.09 -17.68 7.31
C ALA A 155 6.47 -18.43 6.13
N VAL A 156 5.68 -17.75 5.29
CA VAL A 156 5.10 -18.35 4.08
C VAL A 156 6.17 -18.79 3.08
N LEU A 157 7.22 -17.99 2.85
CA LEU A 157 8.27 -18.34 1.88
C LEU A 157 9.04 -19.61 2.28
N LYS A 158 9.09 -19.97 3.57
CA LYS A 158 9.68 -21.23 4.05
C LYS A 158 8.79 -22.44 3.83
N LEU A 159 7.50 -22.23 3.56
CA LEU A 159 6.51 -23.29 3.28
C LEU A 159 6.40 -23.62 1.79
N LEU A 160 6.91 -22.74 0.92
CA LEU A 160 6.91 -22.89 -0.54
C LEU A 160 8.13 -23.67 -1.04
#